data_AF-A0A239BJI9-F1
#
_entry.id   AF-A0A239BJI9-F1
#
_cell.length_a   1.000
_cell.length_b   1.000
_cell.length_c   1.000
_cell.angle_alpha   90.00
_cell.angle_beta   90.00
_cell.angle_gamma   90.00
#
_symmetry.space_group_name_H-M   'P 1'
#
loop_
_entity.id
_entity.type
_entity.pdbx_description
1 polymer ?
#
loop_
_entity_poly.entity_id
_entity_poly.type
_entity_poly.pdbx_seq_one_letter_code
_entity_poly.pdbx_strand_id
1 'polypeptide(L)'
;MGRLARTSCRVLGHTGAWTCLGGGCLRVRTCRRCGEVEQEQEHAWGEFEYLTADRCEQERRCRRCGRAEARVLHRWGPWQYVGPDSFLLKLQQVHTCRRCGVQEQTDFERAF
;
A
#
# COMPACT_ATOMS: atom_id res chain seq x y z
N MET A 1 36.53 2.10 17.81
CA MET A 1 35.30 1.27 17.74
C MET A 1 35.67 -0.14 17.30
N GLY A 2 35.39 -1.17 18.11
CA GLY A 2 35.94 -2.53 17.93
C GLY A 2 35.05 -3.48 17.12
N ARG A 3 35.66 -4.54 16.55
CA ARG A 3 34.98 -5.57 15.72
C ARG A 3 33.74 -6.19 16.38
N LEU A 4 33.75 -6.34 17.70
CA LEU A 4 32.63 -6.85 18.51
C LEU A 4 31.37 -5.97 18.43
N ALA A 5 31.53 -4.64 18.37
CA ALA A 5 30.39 -3.73 18.28
C ALA A 5 29.64 -3.90 16.95
N ARG A 6 30.36 -4.16 15.85
CA ARG A 6 29.76 -4.38 14.52
C ARG A 6 29.06 -5.74 14.42
N THR A 7 29.65 -6.81 14.96
CA THR A 7 29.00 -8.12 14.99
C THR A 7 27.71 -8.10 15.81
N SER A 8 27.69 -7.43 16.96
CA SER A 8 26.47 -7.28 17.76
C SER A 8 25.38 -6.48 17.03
N CYS A 9 25.73 -5.46 16.24
CA CYS A 9 24.74 -4.70 15.46
C CYS A 9 24.11 -5.55 14.34
N ARG A 10 24.85 -6.52 13.78
CA ARG A 10 24.32 -7.44 12.76
C ARG A 10 23.26 -8.40 13.30
N VAL A 11 23.38 -8.81 14.56
CA VAL A 11 22.48 -9.80 15.19
C VAL A 11 21.32 -9.14 15.92
N LEU A 12 21.58 -8.04 16.63
CA LEU A 12 20.59 -7.38 17.50
C LEU A 12 20.01 -6.10 16.91
N GLY A 13 20.48 -5.70 15.73
CA GLY A 13 20.11 -4.43 15.09
C GLY A 13 20.84 -3.21 15.64
N HIS A 14 20.71 -2.10 14.90
CA HIS A 14 21.26 -0.80 15.26
C HIS A 14 20.40 -0.12 16.34
N THR A 15 21.07 0.60 17.24
CA THR A 15 20.43 1.31 18.36
C THR A 15 20.36 2.81 18.13
N GLY A 16 19.72 3.54 19.03
CA GLY A 16 19.60 5.00 18.93
C GLY A 16 18.20 5.44 18.49
N ALA A 17 17.86 6.67 18.85
CA ALA A 17 16.57 7.24 18.51
C ALA A 17 16.61 7.78 17.08
N TRP A 18 15.58 7.45 16.30
CA TRP A 18 15.35 8.04 15.00
C TRP A 18 14.89 9.49 15.14
N THR A 19 15.65 10.41 14.56
CA THR A 19 15.27 11.83 14.46
C THR A 19 14.85 12.15 13.04
N CYS A 20 13.78 12.93 12.89
CA CYS A 20 13.39 13.46 11.57
C CYS A 20 14.24 14.69 11.29
N LEU A 21 14.78 14.79 10.08
CA LEU A 21 15.49 15.99 9.65
C LEU A 21 14.49 17.05 9.15
N GLY A 22 14.28 18.07 9.97
CA GLY A 22 13.35 19.17 9.69
C GLY A 22 11.90 18.71 9.50
N GLY A 23 11.17 19.39 8.61
CA GLY A 23 9.83 19.00 8.16
C GLY A 23 9.82 17.91 7.09
N GLY A 24 10.96 17.25 6.83
CA GLY A 24 11.11 16.24 5.79
C GLY A 24 10.63 14.84 6.19
N CYS A 25 10.78 13.89 5.28
CA CYS A 25 10.49 12.47 5.51
C CYS A 25 11.74 11.62 5.76
N LEU A 26 12.93 12.25 5.71
CA LEU A 26 14.19 11.58 5.99
C LEU A 26 14.37 11.47 7.51
N ARG A 27 14.48 10.24 8.00
CA ARG A 27 14.84 9.94 9.39
C ARG A 27 16.28 9.46 9.42
N VAL A 28 17.02 9.93 10.42
CA VAL A 28 18.40 9.56 10.63
C VAL A 28 18.56 9.06 12.06
N ARG A 29 19.39 8.03 12.25
CA ARG A 29 19.85 7.63 13.58
C ARG A 29 21.33 7.32 13.53
N THR A 30 22.00 7.61 14.64
CA THR A 30 23.38 7.20 14.86
C THR A 30 23.40 6.06 15.87
N CYS A 31 23.96 4.92 15.47
CA CYS A 31 24.07 3.77 16.34
C CYS A 31 25.01 4.05 17.50
N ARG A 32 24.49 3.95 18.74
CA ARG A 32 25.27 4.22 19.96
C ARG A 32 26.38 3.19 20.20
N ARG A 33 26.32 2.02 19.54
CA ARG A 33 27.31 0.93 19.68
C ARG A 33 28.44 1.03 18.67
N CYS A 34 28.11 1.09 17.37
CA CYS A 34 29.10 1.04 16.30
C CYS A 34 29.41 2.41 15.67
N GLY A 35 28.62 3.46 15.98
CA GLY A 35 28.76 4.79 15.41
C GLY A 35 28.21 4.94 13.98
N GLU A 36 27.68 3.87 13.39
CA GLU A 36 27.13 3.90 12.03
C GLU A 36 25.87 4.76 11.96
N VAL A 37 25.79 5.57 10.91
CA VAL A 37 24.65 6.44 10.63
C VAL A 37 23.75 5.72 9.64
N GLU A 38 22.51 5.48 10.04
CA GLU A 38 21.48 4.93 9.16
C GLU A 38 20.48 6.01 8.81
N GLN A 39 19.95 5.92 7.59
CA GLN A 39 18.93 6.81 7.09
C GLN A 39 17.79 6.01 6.46
N GLU A 40 16.56 6.44 6.68
CA GLU A 40 15.40 5.86 6.03
C GLU A 40 14.38 6.95 5.65
N GLN A 41 13.56 6.67 4.64
CA GLN A 41 12.45 7.52 4.27
C GLN A 41 11.16 6.98 4.89
N GLU A 42 10.55 7.78 5.76
CA GLU A 42 9.25 7.50 6.34
C GLU A 42 8.29 8.66 6.07
N HIS A 43 7.31 8.40 5.21
CA HIS A 43 6.31 9.38 4.84
C HIS A 43 5.14 9.39 5.84
N ALA A 44 4.75 10.60 6.27
CA ALA A 44 3.50 10.82 7.01
C ALA A 44 2.33 10.99 6.02
N TRP A 45 1.88 9.89 5.45
CA TRP A 45 0.80 9.87 4.47
C TRP A 45 -0.54 10.32 5.07
N GLY A 46 -1.28 11.15 4.31
CA GLY A 46 -2.70 11.39 4.55
C GLY A 46 -3.57 10.22 4.11
N GLU A 47 -4.89 10.40 4.23
CA GLU A 47 -5.85 9.43 3.71
C GLU A 47 -5.89 9.47 2.19
N PHE A 48 -6.34 8.38 1.59
CA PHE A 48 -6.64 8.33 0.16
C PHE A 48 -8.00 8.97 -0.09
N GLU A 49 -8.04 9.89 -1.04
CA GLU A 49 -9.26 10.56 -1.49
C GLU A 49 -9.48 10.28 -2.97
N TYR A 50 -10.75 10.12 -3.37
CA TYR A 50 -11.08 9.97 -4.78
C TYR A 50 -10.89 11.29 -5.52
N LEU A 51 -10.22 11.26 -6.67
CA LEU A 51 -9.97 12.46 -7.47
C LEU A 51 -11.25 13.00 -8.13
N THR A 52 -12.20 12.13 -8.44
CA THR A 52 -13.49 12.47 -9.08
C THR A 52 -14.61 11.58 -8.55
N ALA A 53 -15.86 12.01 -8.68
CA ALA A 53 -17.03 11.30 -8.14
C ALA A 53 -17.33 9.98 -8.88
N ASP A 54 -17.08 9.92 -10.18
CA ASP A 54 -17.45 8.85 -11.10
C ASP A 54 -16.29 7.91 -11.45
N ARG A 55 -15.07 8.19 -10.97
CA ARG A 55 -13.92 7.32 -11.20
C ARG A 55 -13.33 6.73 -9.93
N CYS A 56 -12.37 5.81 -10.11
CA CYS A 56 -11.80 4.99 -9.04
C CYS A 56 -10.34 5.34 -8.68
N GLU A 57 -9.75 6.31 -9.39
CA GLU A 57 -8.46 6.87 -9.05
C GLU A 57 -8.55 7.60 -7.70
N GLN A 58 -7.64 7.24 -6.81
CA GLN A 58 -7.45 7.86 -5.51
C GLN A 58 -6.04 8.41 -5.41
N GLU A 59 -5.89 9.54 -4.73
CA GLU A 59 -4.60 10.12 -4.40
C GLU A 59 -4.50 10.33 -2.89
N ARG A 60 -3.30 10.18 -2.33
CA ARG A 60 -2.96 10.69 -1.01
C ARG A 60 -1.68 11.50 -1.09
N ARG A 61 -1.53 12.42 -0.14
CA ARG A 61 -0.34 13.28 -0.04
C ARG A 61 0.36 13.11 1.29
N CYS A 62 1.68 13.18 1.27
CA CYS A 62 2.47 13.22 2.48
C CYS A 62 2.32 14.61 3.12
N ARG A 63 1.87 14.65 4.38
CA ARG A 63 1.65 15.89 5.13
C ARG A 63 2.94 16.65 5.44
N ARG A 64 4.09 15.99 5.31
CA ARG A 64 5.42 16.55 5.58
C ARG A 64 6.08 17.10 4.32
N CYS A 65 6.29 16.26 3.30
CA CYS A 65 7.04 16.64 2.10
C CYS A 65 6.17 16.92 0.86
N GLY A 66 4.86 16.76 0.94
CA GLY A 66 3.95 16.99 -0.19
C GLY A 66 4.00 15.95 -1.31
N ARG A 67 4.87 14.92 -1.21
CA ARG A 67 4.90 13.80 -2.17
C ARG A 67 3.49 13.21 -2.29
N ALA A 68 3.10 12.88 -3.51
CA ALA A 68 1.82 12.26 -3.81
C ALA A 68 2.00 10.79 -4.21
N GLU A 69 0.98 10.00 -3.93
CA GLU A 69 0.84 8.60 -4.30
C GLU A 69 -0.57 8.38 -4.84
N ALA A 70 -0.69 7.68 -5.96
CA ALA A 70 -1.96 7.37 -6.59
C ALA A 70 -2.20 5.85 -6.62
N ARG A 71 -3.46 5.46 -6.54
CA ARG A 71 -3.92 4.08 -6.74
C ARG A 71 -5.29 4.06 -7.43
N VAL A 72 -5.66 2.92 -7.98
CA VAL A 72 -7.03 2.67 -8.44
C VAL A 72 -7.66 1.66 -7.48
N LEU A 73 -8.78 2.04 -6.85
CA LEU A 73 -9.51 1.13 -5.96
C LEU A 73 -11.00 1.15 -6.29
N HIS A 74 -11.47 0.06 -6.90
CA HIS A 74 -12.87 -0.13 -7.24
C HIS A 74 -13.72 -0.38 -6.00
N ARG A 75 -14.93 0.19 -6.01
CA ARG A 75 -15.98 -0.14 -5.05
C ARG A 75 -16.96 -1.11 -5.70
N TRP A 76 -16.65 -2.39 -5.63
CA TRP A 76 -17.44 -3.43 -6.25
C TRP A 76 -18.85 -3.55 -5.65
N GLY A 77 -19.82 -3.82 -6.52
CA GLY A 77 -21.16 -4.27 -6.18
C GLY A 77 -21.18 -5.73 -5.71
N PRO A 78 -22.36 -6.26 -5.34
CA PRO A 78 -22.49 -7.69 -5.15
C PRO A 78 -22.28 -8.43 -6.47
N TRP A 79 -21.81 -9.67 -6.39
CA TRP A 79 -21.81 -10.60 -7.51
C TRP A 79 -23.24 -10.98 -7.89
N GLN A 80 -23.50 -11.05 -9.20
CA GLN A 80 -24.79 -11.39 -9.79
C GLN A 80 -24.60 -12.43 -10.88
N TYR A 81 -25.50 -13.39 -10.99
CA TYR A 81 -25.43 -14.40 -12.05
C TYR A 81 -25.81 -13.81 -13.41
N VAL A 82 -25.08 -14.24 -14.44
CA VAL A 82 -25.35 -13.85 -15.83
C VAL A 82 -26.48 -14.75 -16.37
N GLY A 83 -27.72 -14.38 -16.04
CA GLY A 83 -28.94 -15.05 -16.53
C GLY A 83 -29.38 -16.28 -15.73
N PRO A 84 -30.54 -16.88 -16.11
CA PRO A 84 -31.18 -17.97 -15.37
C PRO A 84 -30.32 -19.25 -15.32
N ASP A 85 -29.67 -19.61 -16.42
CA ASP A 85 -28.86 -20.83 -16.52
C ASP A 85 -27.63 -20.75 -15.62
N SER A 86 -26.96 -19.59 -15.57
CA SER A 86 -25.84 -19.35 -14.67
C SER A 86 -26.24 -19.41 -13.20
N PHE A 87 -27.46 -18.97 -12.86
CA PHE A 87 -27.99 -19.04 -11.50
C PHE A 87 -28.22 -20.48 -11.04
N LEU A 88 -28.80 -21.31 -11.91
CA LEU A 88 -29.09 -22.72 -11.64
C LEU A 88 -27.81 -23.57 -11.59
N LEU A 89 -26.90 -23.33 -12.53
CA LEU A 89 -25.68 -24.13 -12.70
C LEU A 89 -24.47 -23.57 -11.94
N LYS A 90 -24.63 -22.44 -11.24
CA LYS A 90 -23.57 -21.75 -10.49
C LYS A 90 -22.32 -21.46 -11.32
N LEU A 91 -22.54 -21.17 -12.60
CA LEU A 91 -21.50 -20.88 -13.57
C LEU A 91 -21.14 -19.40 -13.48
N GLN A 92 -21.57 -18.57 -14.40
CA GLN A 92 -21.00 -17.23 -14.57
C GLN A 92 -21.60 -16.19 -13.61
N GLN A 93 -20.72 -15.45 -12.92
CA GLN A 93 -21.09 -14.28 -12.14
C GLN A 93 -20.35 -13.04 -12.62
N VAL A 94 -21.01 -11.89 -12.51
CA VAL A 94 -20.46 -10.56 -12.78
C VAL A 94 -20.68 -9.66 -11.57
N HIS A 95 -19.74 -8.79 -11.26
CA HIS A 95 -19.96 -7.68 -10.35
C HIS A 95 -19.58 -6.36 -11.02
N THR A 96 -20.31 -5.31 -10.69
CA THR A 96 -20.16 -3.99 -11.32
C THR A 96 -19.62 -3.00 -10.30
N CYS A 97 -18.61 -2.21 -10.68
CA CYS A 97 -18.11 -1.14 -9.84
C CYS A 97 -19.18 -0.05 -9.69
N ARG A 98 -19.52 0.30 -8.45
CA ARG A 98 -20.57 1.30 -8.16
C ARG A 98 -20.17 2.74 -8.50
N ARG A 99 -18.90 2.98 -8.84
CA ARG A 99 -18.39 4.31 -9.22
C ARG A 99 -18.26 4.41 -10.73
N CYS A 100 -17.37 3.63 -11.33
CA CYS A 100 -17.05 3.74 -12.75
C CYS A 100 -17.83 2.79 -13.67
N GLY A 101 -18.69 1.91 -13.12
CA GLY A 101 -19.51 1.00 -13.92
C GLY A 101 -18.76 -0.13 -14.61
N VAL A 102 -17.44 -0.26 -14.45
CA VAL A 102 -16.70 -1.39 -15.02
C VAL A 102 -17.18 -2.70 -14.41
N GLN A 103 -17.18 -3.76 -15.22
CA GLN A 103 -17.59 -5.10 -14.82
C GLN A 103 -16.38 -6.02 -14.79
N GLU A 104 -16.38 -6.92 -13.82
CA GLU A 104 -15.46 -8.06 -13.77
C GLU A 104 -16.29 -9.34 -13.63
N GLN A 105 -15.82 -10.41 -14.25
CA GLN A 105 -16.50 -11.69 -14.31
C GLN A 105 -15.65 -12.78 -13.65
N THR A 106 -16.30 -13.83 -13.14
CA THR A 106 -15.59 -15.03 -12.68
C THR A 106 -14.99 -15.77 -13.87
N ASP A 107 -13.68 -15.92 -13.91
CA ASP A 107 -13.03 -16.85 -14.83
C ASP A 107 -13.17 -18.29 -14.31
N PHE A 108 -13.84 -19.14 -15.09
CA PHE A 108 -13.74 -20.57 -14.89
C PHE A 108 -12.52 -21.06 -15.67
N GLU A 109 -11.41 -21.29 -14.98
CA GLU A 109 -10.43 -22.24 -15.50
C GLU A 109 -11.14 -23.59 -15.60
N ARG A 110 -11.50 -23.99 -16.82
CA ARG A 110 -11.89 -25.37 -17.10
C ARG A 110 -10.67 -26.23 -16.80
N ALA A 111 -10.63 -26.81 -15.61
CA ALA A 111 -9.77 -27.95 -15.34
C ALA A 111 -10.24 -29.08 -16.28
N PHE A 112 -9.49 -29.27 -17.37
CA PHE A 112 -9.61 -30.41 -18.27
C PHE A 112 -8.82 -31.59 -17.70
#